data_AF-A0A1Y1NKP0-F1
#
_entry.id   AF-A0A1Y1NKP0-F1
#
_cell.length_a   1.000
_cell.length_b   1.000
_cell.length_c   1.000
_cell.angle_alpha   90.00
_cell.angle_beta   90.00
_cell.angle_gamma   90.00
#
_symmetry.space_group_name_H-M   'P 1'
#
loop_
_entity.id
_entity.type
_entity.pdbx_description
1 polymer ?
#
loop_
_entity_poly.entity_id
_entity_poly.type
_entity_poly.pdbx_seq_one_letter_code
_entity_poly.pdbx_strand_id
1 'polypeptide(L)'
;SIMGAPNEEAFKDRVMQFEKRYLPEYLKQVGYIKTFWLEQYKEKLVKAWVDQHAHFGNTATSRVEGIHALMKSHLKKSTLDLFEAWRAIKHALLNQLSELRSNQ
;
A
#
# COMPACT_ATOMS: atom_id res chain seq x y z
N SER A 1 -0.50 3.76 -15.64
CA SER A 1 -1.76 3.73 -14.86
C SER A 1 -2.12 5.14 -14.41
N ILE A 2 -3.41 5.51 -14.38
CA ILE A 2 -3.90 6.81 -13.87
C ILE A 2 -3.44 7.03 -12.42
N MET A 3 -3.54 6.01 -11.56
CA MET A 3 -3.18 6.10 -10.14
C MET A 3 -1.70 6.45 -9.91
N GLY A 4 -0.81 5.99 -10.80
CA GLY A 4 0.62 6.24 -10.70
C GLY A 4 1.08 7.54 -11.36
N ALA A 5 0.20 8.49 -11.65
CA ALA A 5 0.57 9.77 -12.27
C ALA A 5 1.43 10.59 -11.30
N PRO A 6 2.68 10.98 -11.67
CA PRO A 6 3.59 11.66 -10.75
C PRO A 6 3.22 13.11 -10.47
N ASN A 7 2.47 13.76 -11.35
CA ASN A 7 2.02 15.15 -11.22
C ASN A 7 0.65 15.31 -11.90
N GLU A 8 0.04 16.48 -11.73
CA GLU A 8 -1.31 16.75 -12.23
C GLU A 8 -1.40 16.73 -13.77
N GLU A 9 -0.35 17.15 -14.47
CA GLU A 9 -0.30 17.14 -15.94
C GLU A 9 -0.31 15.70 -16.46
N ALA A 10 0.57 14.84 -15.95
CA ALA A 10 0.59 13.42 -16.28
C ALA A 10 -0.71 12.71 -15.89
N PHE A 11 -1.42 13.18 -14.87
CA PHE A 11 -2.75 12.67 -14.52
C PHE A 11 -3.77 13.03 -15.61
N LYS A 12 -3.85 14.30 -16.01
CA LYS A 12 -4.76 14.78 -17.07
C LYS A 12 -4.53 14.01 -18.37
N ASP A 13 -3.27 13.85 -18.77
CA ASP A 13 -2.90 13.11 -19.98
C ASP A 13 -3.34 11.64 -19.93
N ARG A 14 -3.12 10.98 -18.79
CA ARG A 14 -3.51 9.58 -18.61
C ARG A 14 -5.02 9.39 -18.55
N VAL A 15 -5.77 10.35 -17.99
CA VAL A 15 -7.24 10.35 -18.02
C VAL A 15 -7.73 10.53 -19.46
N MET A 16 -7.15 11.46 -20.22
CA MET A 16 -7.50 11.67 -21.64
C MET A 16 -7.24 10.42 -22.47
N GLN A 17 -6.08 9.76 -22.28
CA GLN A 17 -5.77 8.50 -22.96
C GLN A 17 -6.73 7.37 -22.59
N PHE A 18 -7.12 7.29 -21.31
CA PHE A 18 -8.12 6.33 -20.83
C PHE A 18 -9.47 6.57 -21.49
N GLU A 19 -9.94 7.81 -21.54
CA GLU A 19 -11.19 8.17 -22.20
C GLU A 19 -11.18 7.83 -23.69
N LYS A 20 -10.13 8.26 -24.40
CA LYS A 20 -9.98 7.98 -25.83
C LYS A 20 -10.04 6.47 -26.13
N ARG A 21 -9.48 5.65 -25.23
CA ARG A 21 -9.42 4.20 -25.42
C ARG A 21 -10.73 3.48 -25.10
N TYR A 22 -11.47 3.93 -24.08
CA TYR A 22 -12.59 3.14 -23.54
C TYR A 22 -13.97 3.78 -23.72
N LEU A 23 -14.07 5.08 -24.02
CA LEU A 23 -15.38 5.73 -24.26
C LEU A 23 -16.22 5.07 -25.37
N PRO A 24 -15.64 4.60 -26.51
CA PRO A 24 -16.44 4.03 -27.60
C PRO A 24 -17.26 2.79 -27.20
N GLU A 25 -16.74 1.96 -26.28
CA GLU A 25 -17.34 0.68 -25.90
C GLU A 25 -17.87 0.66 -24.45
N TYR A 26 -17.34 1.51 -23.58
CA TYR A 26 -17.56 1.44 -22.12
C TYR A 26 -18.00 2.78 -21.51
N LEU A 27 -18.92 3.47 -22.18
CA LEU A 27 -19.40 4.81 -21.76
C LEU A 27 -19.81 4.86 -20.27
N LYS A 28 -20.62 3.90 -19.81
CA LYS A 28 -21.12 3.87 -18.41
C LYS A 28 -20.00 3.64 -17.41
N GLN A 29 -19.06 2.75 -17.70
CA GLN A 29 -17.96 2.39 -16.82
C GLN A 29 -16.93 3.53 -16.75
N VAL A 30 -16.63 4.17 -17.88
CA VAL A 30 -15.77 5.36 -17.92
C VAL A 30 -16.40 6.50 -17.13
N GLY A 31 -17.69 6.77 -17.33
CA GLY A 31 -18.43 7.77 -16.55
C GLY A 31 -18.41 7.47 -15.05
N TYR A 32 -18.66 6.21 -14.67
CA TYR A 32 -18.59 5.79 -13.27
C TYR A 32 -17.20 6.02 -12.65
N ILE A 33 -16.13 5.60 -13.33
CA ILE A 33 -14.75 5.77 -12.85
C ILE A 33 -14.43 7.25 -12.67
N LYS A 34 -14.79 8.10 -13.63
CA LYS A 34 -14.55 9.54 -13.53
C LYS A 34 -15.30 10.17 -12.37
N THR A 35 -16.62 10.04 -12.37
CA THR A 35 -17.49 10.77 -11.45
C THR A 35 -17.37 10.27 -10.02
N PHE A 36 -17.25 8.96 -9.80
CA PHE A 36 -17.23 8.42 -8.44
C PHE A 36 -15.82 8.30 -7.87
N TRP A 37 -14.80 8.02 -8.69
CA TRP A 37 -13.44 7.77 -8.20
C TRP A 37 -12.50 8.95 -8.43
N LEU A 38 -12.37 9.40 -9.69
CA LEU A 38 -11.36 10.40 -10.02
C LEU A 38 -11.74 11.80 -9.56
N GLU A 39 -13.00 12.21 -9.71
CA GLU A 39 -13.45 13.54 -9.29
C GLU A 39 -13.52 13.66 -7.77
N GLN A 40 -14.08 12.66 -7.09
CA GLN A 40 -14.29 12.70 -5.63
C GLN A 40 -13.05 12.32 -4.82
N TYR A 41 -12.20 11.42 -5.33
CA TYR A 41 -11.16 10.77 -4.52
C TYR A 41 -9.76 10.77 -5.13
N LYS A 42 -9.47 11.51 -6.21
CA LYS A 42 -8.09 11.60 -6.75
C LYS A 42 -7.06 11.98 -5.68
N GLU A 43 -7.43 12.82 -4.74
CA GLU A 43 -6.55 13.28 -3.65
C GLU A 43 -6.18 12.18 -2.65
N LYS A 44 -6.92 11.06 -2.64
CA LYS A 44 -6.69 9.91 -1.76
C LYS A 44 -6.12 8.70 -2.49
N LEU A 45 -6.05 8.74 -3.82
CA LEU A 45 -5.77 7.57 -4.65
C LEU A 45 -4.59 7.77 -5.60
N VAL A 46 -4.43 8.98 -6.13
CA VAL A 46 -3.50 9.25 -7.22
C VAL A 46 -2.22 9.84 -6.65
N LYS A 47 -1.09 9.26 -7.07
CA LYS A 47 0.27 9.60 -6.63
C LYS A 47 0.53 11.11 -6.62
N ALA A 48 0.12 11.85 -7.64
CA ALA A 48 0.25 13.30 -7.72
C ALA A 48 -0.27 14.08 -6.50
N TRP A 49 -1.26 13.54 -5.78
CA TRP A 49 -1.84 14.17 -4.59
C TRP A 49 -1.52 13.43 -3.28
N VAL A 50 -1.38 12.10 -3.31
CA VAL A 50 -1.05 11.35 -2.08
C VAL A 50 0.44 11.38 -1.76
N ASP A 51 1.28 11.55 -2.77
CA ASP A 51 2.75 11.50 -2.64
C ASP A 51 3.35 12.88 -2.37
N GLN A 52 2.72 13.67 -1.49
CA GLN A 52 3.15 15.03 -1.17
C GLN A 52 4.12 15.10 0.02
N HIS A 53 4.22 14.01 0.79
CA HIS A 53 5.07 13.92 1.97
C HIS A 53 6.06 12.75 1.81
N ALA A 54 7.08 12.66 2.66
CA ALA A 54 8.03 11.56 2.58
C ALA A 54 7.47 10.29 3.27
N HIS A 55 6.94 9.33 2.50
CA HIS A 55 6.54 7.99 3.00
C HIS A 55 7.62 6.92 2.83
N PHE A 56 8.86 7.30 2.51
CA PHE A 56 10.02 6.40 2.39
C PHE A 56 9.77 5.18 1.49
N GLY A 57 8.93 5.34 0.46
CA GLY A 57 8.56 4.26 -0.45
C GLY A 57 7.57 3.24 0.12
N ASN A 58 6.96 3.50 1.29
CA ASN A 58 5.93 2.65 1.88
C ASN A 58 4.57 2.88 1.20
N THR A 59 4.39 2.28 0.03
CA THR A 59 3.18 2.40 -0.81
C THR A 59 2.18 1.27 -0.60
N ALA A 60 2.52 0.26 0.21
CA ALA A 60 1.67 -0.89 0.51
C ALA A 60 1.82 -1.29 1.98
N THR A 61 0.73 -1.77 2.59
CA THR A 61 0.73 -2.26 3.97
C THR A 61 1.31 -3.68 4.10
N SER A 62 1.57 -4.37 2.99
CA SER A 62 1.99 -5.79 2.97
C SER A 62 3.24 -6.07 3.82
N ARG A 63 4.24 -5.17 3.80
CA ARG A 63 5.44 -5.30 4.65
C ARG A 63 5.10 -5.22 6.13
N VAL A 64 4.25 -4.26 6.50
CA VAL A 64 3.80 -4.05 7.89
C VAL A 64 2.95 -5.23 8.35
N GLU A 65 2.03 -5.69 7.50
CA GLU A 65 1.17 -6.85 7.75
C GLU A 65 1.99 -8.14 7.92
N GLY A 66 3.01 -8.34 7.09
CA GLY A 66 3.91 -9.49 7.21
C GLY A 66 4.65 -9.53 8.55
N ILE A 67 5.23 -8.40 8.97
CA ILE A 67 5.89 -8.30 10.29
C ILE A 67 4.87 -8.50 11.42
N HIS A 68 3.67 -7.92 11.29
CA HIS A 68 2.62 -8.08 12.30
C HIS A 68 2.15 -9.54 12.42
N ALA A 69 2.00 -10.25 11.29
CA ALA A 69 1.68 -11.67 11.28
C ALA A 69 2.79 -12.52 11.91
N LEU A 70 4.05 -12.21 11.61
CA LEU A 70 5.21 -12.85 12.23
C LEU A 70 5.23 -12.64 13.75
N MET A 71 5.02 -11.42 14.23
CA MET A 71 4.99 -11.19 15.69
C MET A 71 3.84 -11.94 16.36
N LYS A 72 2.66 -11.99 15.72
CA LYS A 72 1.53 -12.77 16.24
C LYS A 72 1.83 -14.27 16.32
N SER A 73 2.55 -14.84 15.35
CA SER A 73 2.90 -16.27 15.37
C SER A 73 3.84 -16.62 16.53
N HIS A 74 4.70 -15.67 16.94
CA HIS A 74 5.57 -15.80 18.11
C HIS A 74 4.84 -15.55 19.44
N LEU A 75 3.96 -14.55 19.51
CA LEU A 75 3.21 -14.22 20.73
C LEU A 75 2.16 -15.29 21.06
N LYS A 76 1.46 -15.84 20.06
CA LYS A 76 0.40 -16.88 20.17
C LYS A 76 -0.84 -16.54 21.00
N LYS A 77 -0.75 -15.64 21.98
CA LYS A 77 -1.84 -15.17 22.85
C LYS A 77 -1.72 -13.67 23.08
N SER A 78 -2.85 -13.01 23.28
CA SER A 78 -2.93 -11.57 23.60
C SER A 78 -2.87 -11.25 25.10
N THR A 79 -2.82 -12.28 25.94
CA THR A 79 -2.94 -12.17 27.41
C THR A 79 -1.63 -12.49 28.14
N LEU A 80 -0.51 -12.46 27.43
CA LEU A 80 0.81 -12.67 28.04
C LEU A 80 1.15 -11.52 28.98
N ASP A 81 1.91 -11.80 30.03
CA ASP A 81 2.54 -10.72 30.81
C ASP A 81 3.66 -10.04 30.00
N LEU A 82 4.12 -8.89 30.49
CA LEU A 82 5.13 -8.09 29.79
C LEU A 82 6.46 -8.83 29.60
N PHE A 83 6.84 -9.70 30.54
CA PHE A 83 8.10 -10.43 30.48
C PHE A 83 8.02 -11.56 29.43
N GLU A 84 6.92 -12.31 29.41
CA GLU A 84 6.66 -13.33 28.40
C GLU A 84 6.55 -12.74 26.99
N ALA A 85 5.82 -11.62 26.84
CA ALA A 85 5.70 -10.91 25.57
C ALA A 85 7.06 -10.41 25.07
N TRP A 86 7.87 -9.80 25.94
CA TRP A 86 9.23 -9.37 25.60
C TRP A 86 10.10 -10.55 25.14
N ARG A 87 10.06 -11.67 25.85
CA ARG A 87 10.82 -12.87 25.49
C ARG A 87 10.43 -13.39 24.12
N ALA A 88 9.13 -13.45 23.82
CA ALA A 88 8.63 -13.87 22.51
C ALA A 88 9.08 -12.92 21.38
N ILE A 89 8.99 -11.61 21.58
CA ILE A 89 9.46 -10.59 20.61
C ILE A 89 10.96 -10.72 20.38
N LYS A 90 11.75 -10.86 21.45
CA LYS A 90 13.20 -11.07 21.35
C LYS A 90 13.54 -12.31 20.53
N HIS A 91 12.86 -13.42 20.76
CA HIS A 91 13.06 -14.64 19.97
C HIS A 91 12.71 -14.44 18.50
N ALA A 92 11.62 -13.73 18.19
CA ALA A 92 11.23 -13.43 16.81
C ALA A 92 12.31 -12.63 16.07
N LEU A 93 12.85 -11.57 16.72
CA LEU A 93 13.91 -10.75 16.15
C LEU A 93 15.22 -11.53 15.93
N LEU A 94 15.60 -12.36 16.90
CA LEU A 94 16.82 -13.18 16.80
C LEU A 94 16.70 -14.21 15.68
N ASN A 95 15.53 -14.82 15.50
CA ASN A 95 15.28 -15.75 14.40
C ASN A 95 15.37 -15.05 13.05
N GLN A 96 14.71 -13.89 12.88
CA GLN A 96 14.81 -13.10 11.64
C GLN A 96 16.25 -12.70 11.33
N LEU A 97 17.01 -12.26 12.32
CA LEU A 97 18.42 -11.91 12.14
C LEU A 97 19.26 -13.12 11.71
N SER A 98 18.97 -14.30 12.27
CA SER A 98 19.64 -15.54 11.88
C SER A 98 19.33 -15.91 10.44
N GLU A 99 18.06 -15.84 10.02
CA GLU A 99 17.63 -16.13 8.64
C GLU A 99 18.27 -15.19 7.63
N LEU A 100 18.34 -13.88 7.95
CA LEU A 100 18.98 -12.90 7.07
C LEU A 100 20.48 -13.18 6.91
N ARG A 101 21.15 -13.59 7.98
CA ARG A 101 22.58 -13.93 7.96
C ARG A 101 22.87 -15.24 7.24
N SER A 102 21.95 -16.23 7.29
CA SER A 102 22.12 -17.50 6.59
C SER A 102 21.83 -17.42 5.10
N ASN A 103 21.06 -16.41 4.67
CA ASN A 103 20.67 -16.18 3.28
C ASN A 103 21.61 -15.22 2.53
N GLN A 104 22.73 -14.84 3.15
CA GLN A 104 23.82 -14.05 2.58
C GLN A 104 24.98 -14.95 2.18
#